data_AF-A0A1G5S658-F1
#
_entry.id   AF-A0A1G5S658-F1
#
_cell.length_a   1.000
_cell.length_b   1.000
_cell.length_c   1.000
_cell.angle_alpha   90.00
_cell.angle_beta   90.00
_cell.angle_gamma   90.00
#
_symmetry.space_group_name_H-M   'P 1'
#
loop_
_entity.id
_entity.type
_entity.pdbx_description
1 polymer ?
#
loop_
_entity_poly.entity_id
_entity_poly.type
_entity_poly.pdbx_seq_one_letter_code
_entity_poly.pdbx_strand_id
1 'polypeptide(L)'
;MENRVLIMLMLLCLSLAGCGKQTNSETTALVDSDSSVSSEGMEDLSDAELNELDVIVNDPKNMVVIQRPFNSYSEYEEYSKELIVEDEAIGTYKCVSGTKQGNQYNVRIEVTDGDDWSEVVFPSRDVTFIKDGDNIQYISNIFDWAEGCVKEQSFELDLPQYDGKTCIYTYENVPDFEDKAFIYVINNGKKVDRISTERFENDKIVSINTVEAINNYDYDADGNDDFIIIGKDKAGTSHLLIMHYDAESDMFYSEDELSAETEKSISVVTVADVKDAL
;
A
#
# COMPACT_ATOMS: atom_id res chain seq x y z
N MET A 1 -67.31 24.11 -5.58
CA MET A 1 -66.45 23.32 -4.67
C MET A 1 -66.33 21.94 -5.30
N GLU A 2 -65.23 21.49 -5.86
CA GLU A 2 -63.85 21.98 -5.96
C GLU A 2 -63.23 21.42 -7.26
N ASN A 3 -62.33 22.19 -7.85
CA ASN A 3 -61.35 21.74 -8.83
C ASN A 3 -60.34 20.79 -8.17
N ARG A 4 -59.85 19.79 -8.92
CA ARG A 4 -58.43 19.36 -9.01
C ARG A 4 -58.36 18.10 -9.89
N VAL A 5 -58.04 18.25 -11.19
CA VAL A 5 -56.68 18.18 -11.76
C VAL A 5 -56.14 16.74 -11.72
N LEU A 6 -56.37 16.01 -12.80
CA LEU A 6 -55.70 14.75 -13.13
C LEU A 6 -54.59 15.11 -14.14
N ILE A 7 -53.34 15.27 -13.67
CA ILE A 7 -52.19 15.43 -14.56
C ILE A 7 -51.63 14.04 -14.85
N MET A 8 -51.80 13.68 -16.11
CA MET A 8 -51.17 12.57 -16.80
C MET A 8 -49.75 13.01 -17.15
N LEU A 9 -48.73 12.38 -16.56
CA LEU A 9 -47.36 12.49 -17.04
C LEU A 9 -46.86 11.11 -17.46
N MET A 10 -46.90 10.87 -18.77
CA MET A 10 -46.10 9.85 -19.43
C MET A 10 -44.64 10.31 -19.38
N LEU A 11 -43.76 9.48 -18.84
CA LEU A 11 -42.34 9.50 -19.19
C LEU A 11 -41.95 8.08 -19.62
N LEU A 12 -42.00 7.94 -20.93
CA LEU A 12 -41.35 6.94 -21.74
C LEU A 12 -39.86 7.32 -21.80
N CYS A 13 -38.94 6.38 -21.50
CA CYS A 13 -37.85 5.99 -22.41
C CYS A 13 -36.73 5.19 -21.70
N LEU A 14 -36.33 4.13 -22.42
CA LEU A 14 -35.00 3.51 -22.46
C LEU A 14 -34.59 2.56 -21.33
N SER A 15 -35.13 1.34 -21.42
CA SER A 15 -34.38 0.13 -21.06
C SER A 15 -33.22 -0.05 -22.04
N LEU A 16 -32.03 0.40 -21.66
CA LEU A 16 -30.79 -0.06 -22.26
C LEU A 16 -30.31 -1.28 -21.48
N ALA A 17 -30.23 -2.40 -22.17
CA ALA A 17 -29.55 -3.60 -21.73
C ALA A 17 -28.07 -3.27 -21.52
N GLY A 18 -27.67 -3.12 -20.26
CA GLY A 18 -26.27 -3.24 -19.85
C GLY A 18 -25.92 -4.72 -19.82
N CYS A 19 -25.39 -5.26 -20.91
CA CYS A 19 -24.51 -6.42 -20.81
C CYS A 19 -23.33 -5.99 -19.96
N GLY A 20 -23.31 -6.35 -18.68
CA GLY A 20 -22.12 -6.31 -17.85
C GLY A 20 -21.03 -7.12 -18.56
N LYS A 21 -20.04 -6.42 -19.10
CA LYS A 21 -18.82 -7.06 -19.57
C LYS A 21 -18.11 -7.55 -18.31
N GLN A 22 -18.04 -8.87 -18.13
CA GLN A 22 -16.95 -9.46 -17.37
C GLN A 22 -15.64 -9.03 -18.03
N THR A 23 -14.99 -8.01 -17.48
CA THR A 23 -13.58 -7.78 -17.68
C THR A 23 -12.87 -8.75 -16.75
N ASN A 24 -12.46 -9.90 -17.29
CA ASN A 24 -11.40 -10.68 -16.69
C ASN A 24 -10.17 -9.77 -16.70
N SER A 25 -9.88 -9.11 -15.58
CA SER A 25 -8.61 -8.42 -15.37
C SER A 25 -7.52 -9.49 -15.45
N GLU A 26 -6.73 -9.47 -16.52
CA GLU A 26 -5.57 -10.35 -16.67
C GLU A 26 -4.51 -9.90 -15.66
N THR A 27 -4.51 -10.55 -14.49
CA THR A 27 -3.48 -10.43 -13.46
C THR A 27 -2.12 -10.74 -14.08
N THR A 28 -1.35 -9.70 -14.38
CA THR A 28 -0.01 -9.84 -14.95
C THR A 28 0.99 -9.80 -13.80
N ALA A 29 1.64 -10.93 -13.53
CA ALA A 29 2.71 -11.01 -12.55
C ALA A 29 3.86 -10.04 -12.94
N LEU A 30 4.33 -9.25 -11.96
CA LEU A 30 5.38 -8.25 -12.17
C LEU A 30 6.68 -8.93 -12.65
N VAL A 31 7.19 -8.46 -13.79
CA VAL A 31 8.49 -8.85 -14.36
C VAL A 31 9.49 -7.74 -14.01
N ASP A 32 10.55 -8.09 -13.29
CA ASP A 32 11.67 -7.19 -12.95
C ASP A 32 12.28 -6.57 -14.21
N SER A 33 12.20 -5.25 -14.32
CA SER A 33 12.89 -4.49 -15.36
C SER A 33 14.17 -3.87 -14.78
N ASP A 34 15.28 -4.58 -14.95
CA ASP A 34 16.63 -4.14 -14.61
C ASP A 34 17.01 -2.87 -15.41
N SER A 35 17.11 -1.71 -14.74
CA SER A 35 17.69 -0.49 -15.32
C SER A 35 19.17 -0.39 -14.92
N SER A 36 20.07 -0.84 -15.80
CA SER A 36 21.51 -0.78 -15.55
C SER A 36 22.05 0.66 -15.67
N VAL A 37 22.27 1.32 -14.54
CA VAL A 37 23.07 2.55 -14.45
C VAL A 37 24.56 2.18 -14.54
N SER A 38 25.34 2.89 -15.35
CA SER A 38 26.77 2.60 -15.57
C SER A 38 27.59 2.77 -14.28
N SER A 39 28.20 1.71 -13.80
CA SER A 39 28.94 1.61 -12.53
C SER A 39 30.41 2.08 -12.58
N GLU A 40 30.81 2.87 -13.59
CA GLU A 40 32.20 3.30 -13.72
C GLU A 40 32.60 4.31 -12.63
N GLY A 41 33.48 3.89 -11.72
CA GLY A 41 34.09 4.75 -10.70
C GLY A 41 33.37 4.81 -9.36
N MET A 42 32.44 3.87 -9.09
CA MET A 42 31.86 3.66 -7.77
C MET A 42 32.70 2.68 -6.94
N GLU A 43 32.95 3.03 -5.69
CA GLU A 43 33.64 2.18 -4.70
C GLU A 43 32.60 1.58 -3.76
N ASP A 44 32.67 0.27 -3.51
CA ASP A 44 31.85 -0.39 -2.49
C ASP A 44 32.19 0.17 -1.11
N LEU A 45 31.16 0.37 -0.28
CA LEU A 45 31.34 0.81 1.10
C LEU A 45 31.90 -0.34 1.95
N SER A 46 32.88 -0.02 2.79
CA SER A 46 33.38 -0.94 3.81
C SER A 46 32.38 -1.10 4.96
N ASP A 47 32.48 -2.19 5.73
CA ASP A 47 31.67 -2.39 6.94
C ASP A 47 31.78 -1.20 7.91
N ALA A 48 32.96 -0.60 8.04
CA ALA A 48 33.16 0.57 8.90
C ALA A 48 32.35 1.78 8.43
N GLU A 49 32.23 1.98 7.13
CA GLU A 49 31.43 3.05 6.54
C GLU A 49 29.93 2.77 6.68
N LEU A 50 29.49 1.53 6.44
CA LEU A 50 28.10 1.13 6.66
C LEU A 50 27.69 1.38 8.13
N ASN A 51 28.53 1.02 9.09
CA ASN A 51 28.28 1.28 10.51
C ASN A 51 28.27 2.79 10.85
N GLU A 52 29.06 3.63 10.18
CA GLU A 52 28.96 5.10 10.33
C GLU A 52 27.62 5.61 9.80
N LEU A 53 27.18 5.06 8.67
CA LEU A 53 25.92 5.43 8.04
C LEU A 53 24.70 4.96 8.86
N ASP A 54 24.79 3.84 9.57
CA ASP A 54 23.76 3.41 10.53
C ASP A 54 23.47 4.50 11.57
N VAL A 55 24.50 5.14 12.12
CA VAL A 55 24.34 6.25 13.07
C VAL A 55 23.64 7.44 12.42
N ILE A 56 23.95 7.69 11.15
CA ILE A 56 23.41 8.80 10.37
C ILE A 56 21.92 8.59 10.06
N VAL A 57 21.54 7.42 9.53
CA VAL A 57 20.16 7.15 9.10
C VAL A 57 19.20 7.05 10.29
N ASN A 58 19.72 6.75 11.49
CA ASN A 58 18.96 6.74 12.73
C ASN A 58 19.04 8.07 13.52
N ASP A 59 19.63 9.13 12.98
CA ASP A 59 19.43 10.48 13.53
C ASP A 59 17.96 10.88 13.28
N PRO A 60 17.19 11.32 14.29
CA PRO A 60 15.77 11.65 14.14
C PRO A 60 15.47 12.58 12.95
N LYS A 61 16.35 13.55 12.65
CA LYS A 61 16.16 14.46 11.52
C LYS A 61 16.20 13.76 10.16
N ASN A 62 16.96 12.67 10.08
CA ASN A 62 17.16 11.87 8.88
C ASN A 62 16.09 10.78 8.78
N MET A 63 15.71 10.20 9.92
CA MET A 63 14.65 9.20 10.01
C MET A 63 13.34 9.71 9.40
N VAL A 64 12.93 10.94 9.73
CA VAL A 64 11.70 11.52 9.17
C VAL A 64 11.78 11.58 7.64
N VAL A 65 12.95 11.90 7.07
CA VAL A 65 13.14 11.93 5.61
C VAL A 65 13.07 10.54 4.98
N ILE A 66 13.74 9.56 5.55
CA ILE A 66 13.80 8.19 4.98
C ILE A 66 12.46 7.44 5.10
N GLN A 67 11.51 7.96 5.87
CA GLN A 67 10.17 7.39 6.00
C GLN A 67 9.26 7.66 4.79
N ARG A 68 9.58 8.62 3.92
CA ARG A 68 8.73 8.97 2.76
C ARG A 68 9.46 8.76 1.43
N PRO A 69 8.81 8.16 0.43
CA PRO A 69 9.42 7.96 -0.87
C PRO A 69 9.53 9.28 -1.66
N PHE A 70 10.64 9.47 -2.35
CA PHE A 70 10.84 10.54 -3.33
C PHE A 70 11.90 10.12 -4.35
N ASN A 71 11.71 10.52 -5.60
CA ASN A 71 12.52 10.07 -6.74
C ASN A 71 13.55 11.11 -7.18
N SER A 72 13.52 12.32 -6.62
CA SER A 72 14.41 13.40 -7.02
C SER A 72 14.65 14.44 -5.93
N TYR A 73 15.72 15.21 -6.08
CA TYR A 73 16.04 16.33 -5.20
C TYR A 73 14.93 17.39 -5.17
N SER A 74 14.27 17.65 -6.31
CA SER A 74 13.16 18.62 -6.37
C SER A 74 11.95 18.18 -5.56
N GLU A 75 11.61 16.88 -5.59
CA GLU A 75 10.54 16.33 -4.73
C GLU A 75 10.94 16.42 -3.25
N TYR A 76 12.20 16.13 -2.93
CA TYR A 76 12.73 16.31 -1.57
C TYR A 76 12.66 17.78 -1.11
N GLU A 77 13.03 18.75 -1.94
CA GLU A 77 12.97 20.18 -1.60
C GLU A 77 11.54 20.64 -1.33
N GLU A 78 10.55 20.11 -2.04
CA GLU A 78 9.14 20.37 -1.76
C GLU A 78 8.72 19.76 -0.42
N TYR A 79 8.99 18.48 -0.24
CA TYR A 79 8.70 17.72 0.99
C TYR A 79 9.33 18.34 2.24
N SER A 80 10.60 18.74 2.17
CA SER A 80 11.35 19.27 3.32
C SER A 80 10.76 20.56 3.91
N LYS A 81 9.92 21.29 3.15
CA LYS A 81 9.24 22.50 3.62
C LYS A 81 8.09 22.20 4.57
N GLU A 82 7.52 21.00 4.48
CA GLU A 82 6.37 20.54 5.26
C GLU A 82 6.78 19.67 6.45
N LEU A 83 8.08 19.39 6.56
CA LEU A 83 8.64 18.43 7.50
C LEU A 83 8.67 19.03 8.90
N ILE A 84 7.82 18.50 9.78
CA ILE A 84 7.80 18.86 11.20
C ILE A 84 8.56 17.75 11.94
N VAL A 85 9.73 18.08 12.50
CA VAL A 85 10.60 17.13 13.23
C VAL A 85 9.96 16.64 14.56
N GLU A 86 8.72 17.03 14.85
CA GLU A 86 7.94 16.50 15.97
C GLU A 86 7.32 15.13 15.65
N ASP A 87 7.30 14.70 14.39
CA ASP A 87 6.95 13.33 14.02
C ASP A 87 7.93 12.37 14.72
N GLU A 88 7.43 11.61 15.70
CA GLU A 88 8.24 10.62 16.41
C GLU A 88 8.85 9.68 15.38
N ALA A 89 10.18 9.65 15.33
CA ALA A 89 10.89 8.81 14.39
C ALA A 89 10.59 7.34 14.73
N ILE A 90 9.75 6.70 13.93
CA ILE A 90 9.34 5.33 14.14
C ILE A 90 10.31 4.37 13.41
N GLY A 91 10.75 3.36 14.15
CA GLY A 91 11.59 2.26 13.70
C GLY A 91 13.09 2.48 13.88
N THR A 92 13.88 1.49 13.49
CA THR A 92 15.33 1.59 13.35
C THR A 92 15.76 1.05 12.00
N TYR A 93 16.83 1.62 11.46
CA TYR A 93 17.29 1.37 10.09
C TYR A 93 18.73 0.87 10.09
N LYS A 94 19.05 0.06 9.08
CA LYS A 94 20.41 -0.43 8.86
C LYS A 94 20.80 -0.30 7.40
N CYS A 95 21.97 0.27 7.16
CA CYS A 95 22.64 0.27 5.87
C CYS A 95 23.28 -1.10 5.65
N VAL A 96 22.74 -1.89 4.73
CA VAL A 96 23.21 -3.27 4.48
C VAL A 96 24.17 -3.39 3.31
N SER A 97 24.13 -2.42 2.39
CA SER A 97 25.09 -2.30 1.30
C SER A 97 25.09 -0.88 0.75
N GLY A 98 26.09 -0.56 -0.06
CA GLY A 98 26.10 0.68 -0.79
C GLY A 98 27.39 0.93 -1.54
N THR A 99 27.35 1.96 -2.37
CA THR A 99 28.49 2.43 -3.14
C THR A 99 28.66 3.94 -2.94
N LYS A 100 29.87 4.44 -3.18
CA LYS A 100 30.15 5.86 -3.19
C LYS A 100 30.96 6.29 -4.41
N GLN A 101 30.78 7.55 -4.79
CA GLN A 101 31.63 8.24 -5.76
C GLN A 101 31.88 9.67 -5.25
N GLY A 102 33.09 9.91 -4.74
CA GLY A 102 33.39 11.17 -4.04
C GLY A 102 32.49 11.34 -2.82
N ASN A 103 31.64 12.36 -2.84
CA ASN A 103 30.72 12.68 -1.74
C ASN A 103 29.30 12.12 -1.95
N GLN A 104 29.02 11.48 -3.09
CA GLN A 104 27.72 10.88 -3.35
C GLN A 104 27.71 9.42 -2.88
N TYR A 105 26.65 9.05 -2.17
CA TYR A 105 26.40 7.71 -1.63
C TYR A 105 25.10 7.17 -2.22
N ASN A 106 25.10 5.90 -2.61
CA ASN A 106 23.90 5.13 -2.93
C ASN A 106 23.87 3.93 -1.99
N VAL A 107 22.87 3.84 -1.12
CA VAL A 107 22.85 2.85 -0.03
C VAL A 107 21.54 2.09 0.00
N ARG A 108 21.61 0.79 0.28
CA ARG A 108 20.46 -0.04 0.61
C ARG A 108 20.20 0.05 2.11
N ILE A 109 18.99 0.47 2.47
CA ILE A 109 18.53 0.55 3.84
C ILE A 109 17.45 -0.51 4.08
N GLU A 110 17.62 -1.28 5.15
CA GLU A 110 16.63 -2.21 5.69
C GLU A 110 16.09 -1.68 7.02
N VAL A 111 14.86 -2.06 7.36
CA VAL A 111 14.25 -1.77 8.67
C VAL A 111 14.58 -2.92 9.61
N THR A 112 15.11 -2.60 10.79
CA THR A 112 15.53 -3.60 11.78
C THR A 112 14.61 -3.69 13.00
N ASP A 113 13.82 -2.65 13.26
CA ASP A 113 12.82 -2.59 14.32
C ASP A 113 11.75 -1.58 13.91
N GLY A 114 10.51 -1.74 14.33
CA GLY A 114 9.37 -0.90 13.96
C GLY A 114 8.16 -1.14 14.85
N ASP A 115 7.30 -0.13 14.97
CA ASP A 115 5.98 -0.31 15.58
C ASP A 115 4.98 -0.75 14.51
N ASP A 116 4.01 -1.57 14.89
CA ASP A 116 2.85 -1.99 14.10
C ASP A 116 2.07 -0.78 13.54
N TRP A 117 2.15 0.34 14.25
CA TRP A 117 1.56 1.63 13.91
C TRP A 117 2.43 2.50 13.00
N SER A 118 3.72 2.20 12.83
CA SER A 118 4.47 2.84 11.75
C SER A 118 3.96 2.33 10.43
N GLU A 119 3.38 3.20 9.63
CA GLU A 119 2.94 2.90 8.28
C GLU A 119 4.09 2.69 7.27
N VAL A 120 5.29 2.35 7.77
CA VAL A 120 6.59 2.51 7.09
C VAL A 120 7.55 1.31 7.30
N VAL A 121 7.11 0.27 8.02
CA VAL A 121 8.04 -0.79 8.47
C VAL A 121 8.56 -1.64 7.30
N PHE A 122 7.87 -1.72 6.16
CA PHE A 122 8.28 -2.59 5.06
C PHE A 122 7.91 -1.92 3.73
N PRO A 123 8.90 -1.48 2.94
CA PRO A 123 9.95 -2.33 2.36
C PRO A 123 11.38 -1.77 2.48
N SER A 124 12.41 -2.57 2.17
CA SER A 124 13.76 -2.02 2.00
C SER A 124 13.77 -0.91 0.94
N ARG A 125 14.80 -0.07 0.97
CA ARG A 125 14.85 1.12 0.11
C ARG A 125 16.25 1.50 -0.30
N ASP A 126 16.36 2.06 -1.49
CA ASP A 126 17.60 2.60 -2.02
C ASP A 126 17.60 4.11 -1.84
N VAL A 127 18.56 4.60 -1.07
CA VAL A 127 18.71 6.01 -0.75
C VAL A 127 19.96 6.56 -1.40
N THR A 128 19.79 7.66 -2.14
CA THR A 128 20.89 8.42 -2.72
C THR A 128 21.02 9.76 -2.02
N PHE A 129 22.22 10.12 -1.60
CA PHE A 129 22.48 11.42 -0.97
C PHE A 129 23.92 11.90 -1.19
N ILE A 130 24.14 13.19 -0.97
CA ILE A 130 25.46 13.82 -0.92
C ILE A 130 25.81 14.12 0.53
N LYS A 131 27.01 13.72 0.97
CA LYS A 131 27.55 14.01 2.30
C LYS A 131 28.69 15.03 2.21
N ASP A 132 28.56 16.16 2.90
CA ASP A 132 29.63 17.16 3.06
C ASP A 132 29.86 17.45 4.55
N GLY A 133 30.84 16.74 5.13
CA GLY A 133 31.02 16.69 6.58
C GLY A 133 29.82 16.04 7.27
N ASP A 134 29.14 16.81 8.13
CA ASP A 134 27.93 16.38 8.86
C ASP A 134 26.63 16.75 8.11
N ASN A 135 26.74 17.46 6.99
CA ASN A 135 25.58 17.86 6.19
C ASN A 135 25.22 16.77 5.19
N ILE A 136 23.92 16.48 5.09
CA ILE A 136 23.37 15.49 4.17
C ILE A 136 22.34 16.16 3.29
N GLN A 137 22.48 15.98 1.99
CA GLN A 137 21.52 16.39 1.00
C GLN A 137 20.97 15.15 0.31
N TYR A 138 19.72 14.80 0.60
CA TYR A 138 19.05 13.67 -0.04
C TYR A 138 18.73 13.96 -1.49
N ILE A 139 18.90 12.97 -2.36
CA ILE A 139 18.60 13.03 -3.80
C ILE A 139 17.40 12.14 -4.10
N SER A 140 17.38 10.91 -3.58
CA SER A 140 16.27 9.97 -3.75
C SER A 140 16.14 9.03 -2.56
N ASN A 141 14.94 8.51 -2.36
CA ASN A 141 14.56 7.48 -1.41
C ASN A 141 13.51 6.59 -2.07
N ILE A 142 13.95 5.50 -2.69
CA ILE A 142 13.13 4.64 -3.55
C ILE A 142 12.81 3.36 -2.78
N PHE A 143 11.53 3.13 -2.54
CA PHE A 143 11.05 1.98 -1.79
C PHE A 143 10.91 0.76 -2.71
N ASP A 144 11.44 -0.39 -2.27
CA ASP A 144 11.38 -1.66 -2.99
C ASP A 144 10.17 -2.49 -2.54
N TRP A 145 8.98 -1.98 -2.87
CA TRP A 145 7.71 -2.60 -2.48
C TRP A 145 7.53 -4.05 -2.94
N ALA A 146 8.28 -4.51 -3.96
CA ALA A 146 8.19 -5.89 -4.42
C ALA A 146 9.00 -6.86 -3.54
N GLU A 147 10.00 -6.38 -2.82
CA GLU A 147 10.82 -7.22 -1.96
C GLU A 147 10.00 -7.77 -0.80
N GLY A 148 10.09 -9.09 -0.56
CA GLY A 148 9.44 -9.75 0.58
C GLY A 148 7.93 -9.93 0.46
N CYS A 149 7.29 -9.45 -0.61
CA CYS A 149 5.85 -9.62 -0.81
C CYS A 149 5.46 -11.07 -1.16
N VAL A 150 4.20 -11.40 -0.88
CA VAL A 150 3.53 -12.63 -1.32
C VAL A 150 3.14 -12.46 -2.77
N LYS A 151 3.93 -13.04 -3.69
CA LYS A 151 3.82 -12.82 -5.13
C LYS A 151 2.45 -13.20 -5.69
N GLU A 152 1.81 -14.23 -5.15
CA GLU A 152 0.50 -14.71 -5.61
C GLU A 152 -0.63 -13.75 -5.22
N GLN A 153 -0.42 -12.88 -4.21
CA GLN A 153 -1.39 -11.88 -3.75
C GLN A 153 -0.90 -10.44 -4.02
N SER A 154 0.18 -10.28 -4.78
CA SER A 154 0.75 -8.97 -5.13
C SER A 154 0.75 -8.78 -6.64
N PHE A 155 0.01 -7.79 -7.12
CA PHE A 155 -0.26 -7.63 -8.55
C PHE A 155 -0.54 -6.18 -8.93
N GLU A 156 -0.42 -5.89 -10.22
CA GLU A 156 -0.85 -4.62 -10.80
C GLU A 156 -2.35 -4.66 -11.09
N LEU A 157 -3.03 -3.55 -10.82
CA LEU A 157 -4.42 -3.33 -11.22
C LEU A 157 -4.63 -1.91 -11.74
N ASP A 158 -5.66 -1.78 -12.56
CA ASP A 158 -6.21 -0.51 -12.99
C ASP A 158 -7.35 -0.15 -12.03
N LEU A 159 -7.18 0.93 -11.26
CA LEU A 159 -8.20 1.45 -10.35
C LEU A 159 -8.72 2.78 -10.92
N PRO A 160 -10.02 2.92 -11.18
CA PRO A 160 -10.58 4.11 -11.82
C PRO A 160 -10.34 5.41 -11.02
N GLN A 161 -10.16 5.32 -9.71
CA GLN A 161 -9.86 6.45 -8.83
C GLN A 161 -8.42 6.97 -8.93
N TYR A 162 -7.49 6.22 -9.55
CA TYR A 162 -6.08 6.62 -9.62
C TYR A 162 -5.57 6.71 -11.05
N ASP A 163 -4.85 7.79 -11.35
CA ASP A 163 -4.14 7.93 -12.61
C ASP A 163 -2.83 7.11 -12.60
N GLY A 164 -2.61 6.31 -13.64
CA GLY A 164 -1.34 5.62 -13.86
C GLY A 164 -1.31 4.20 -13.32
N LYS A 165 -0.11 3.73 -12.94
CA LYS A 165 0.10 2.33 -12.55
C LYS A 165 -0.12 2.16 -11.05
N THR A 166 -1.06 1.30 -10.68
CA THR A 166 -1.32 0.92 -9.30
C THR A 166 -0.92 -0.54 -9.05
N CYS A 167 -0.14 -0.76 -7.99
CA CYS A 167 0.28 -2.07 -7.54
C CYS A 167 -0.24 -2.35 -6.13
N ILE A 168 -0.62 -3.60 -5.89
CA ILE A 168 -0.92 -4.14 -4.57
C ILE A 168 0.24 -5.00 -4.14
N TYR A 169 0.74 -4.76 -2.92
CA TYR A 169 1.77 -5.59 -2.32
C TYR A 169 1.27 -6.13 -0.98
N THR A 170 1.23 -7.45 -0.89
CA THR A 170 0.80 -8.17 0.31
C THR A 170 2.00 -8.74 1.03
N TYR A 171 2.03 -8.58 2.35
CA TYR A 171 3.06 -9.12 3.22
C TYR A 171 2.39 -9.96 4.31
N GLU A 172 2.97 -11.11 4.61
CA GLU A 172 2.47 -12.06 5.60
C GLU A 172 3.65 -12.61 6.41
N ASN A 173 3.38 -13.08 7.64
CA ASN A 173 4.41 -13.66 8.53
C ASN A 173 5.60 -12.72 8.72
N VAL A 174 5.31 -11.42 8.79
CA VAL A 174 6.32 -10.40 8.96
C VAL A 174 6.90 -10.53 10.38
N PRO A 175 8.24 -10.50 10.55
CA PRO A 175 8.85 -10.52 11.88
C PRO A 175 8.22 -9.48 12.80
N ASP A 176 8.00 -9.87 14.07
CA ASP A 176 7.31 -9.08 15.11
C ASP A 176 5.80 -8.86 14.90
N PHE A 177 5.27 -9.21 13.71
CA PHE A 177 3.85 -9.08 13.33
C PHE A 177 3.27 -10.38 12.76
N GLU A 178 3.67 -11.52 13.32
CA GLU A 178 3.30 -12.86 12.82
C GLU A 178 1.79 -13.13 12.75
N ASP A 179 1.00 -12.34 13.48
CA ASP A 179 -0.46 -12.48 13.58
C ASP A 179 -1.22 -11.53 12.64
N LYS A 180 -0.53 -10.84 11.73
CA LYS A 180 -1.11 -9.87 10.80
C LYS A 180 -0.54 -10.00 9.39
N ALA A 181 -1.40 -9.74 8.42
CA ALA A 181 -1.00 -9.43 7.06
C ALA A 181 -1.00 -7.91 6.86
N PHE A 182 -0.28 -7.44 5.84
CA PHE A 182 -0.25 -6.04 5.45
C PHE A 182 -0.49 -5.96 3.95
N ILE A 183 -1.36 -5.06 3.52
CA ILE A 183 -1.64 -4.84 2.10
C ILE A 183 -1.42 -3.37 1.82
N TYR A 184 -0.49 -3.06 0.92
CA TYR A 184 -0.17 -1.70 0.50
C TYR A 184 -0.70 -1.42 -0.90
N VAL A 185 -1.32 -0.26 -1.07
CA VAL A 185 -1.74 0.29 -2.36
C VAL A 185 -0.72 1.32 -2.80
N ILE A 186 0.00 1.01 -3.87
CA ILE A 186 1.10 1.83 -4.39
C ILE A 186 0.71 2.37 -5.76
N ASN A 187 0.52 3.67 -5.88
CA ASN A 187 0.28 4.32 -7.17
C ASN A 187 1.52 5.12 -7.60
N ASN A 188 2.00 4.87 -8.82
CA ASN A 188 3.18 5.53 -9.39
C ASN A 188 4.41 5.52 -8.45
N GLY A 189 4.59 4.42 -7.72
CA GLY A 189 5.69 4.21 -6.77
C GLY A 189 5.52 4.86 -5.40
N LYS A 190 4.40 5.57 -5.16
CA LYS A 190 4.07 6.21 -3.88
C LYS A 190 2.99 5.41 -3.16
N LYS A 191 3.13 5.26 -1.85
CA LYS A 191 2.09 4.68 -1.00
C LYS A 191 0.89 5.63 -1.00
N VAL A 192 -0.25 5.14 -1.44
CA VAL A 192 -1.53 5.82 -1.28
C VAL A 192 -2.14 5.39 0.04
N ASP A 193 -2.24 4.09 0.26
CA ASP A 193 -2.88 3.55 1.47
C ASP A 193 -2.25 2.23 1.95
N ARG A 194 -2.49 1.91 3.21
CA ARG A 194 -2.29 0.61 3.82
C ARG A 194 -3.66 0.09 4.25
N ILE A 195 -4.15 -0.91 3.53
CA ILE A 195 -5.43 -1.54 3.81
C ILE A 195 -5.32 -2.33 5.14
N SER A 196 -6.26 -2.06 6.06
CA SER A 196 -6.42 -2.83 7.28
C SER A 196 -6.79 -4.28 6.95
N THR A 197 -6.11 -5.25 7.57
CA THR A 197 -6.48 -6.67 7.52
C THR A 197 -7.23 -7.10 8.78
N GLU A 198 -7.83 -6.13 9.48
CA GLU A 198 -8.56 -6.31 10.72
C GLU A 198 -9.97 -5.74 10.61
N ARG A 199 -10.93 -6.45 11.22
CA ARG A 199 -12.30 -5.95 11.46
C ARG A 199 -12.70 -6.10 12.92
N PHE A 200 -13.62 -5.27 13.38
CA PHE A 200 -14.24 -5.39 14.69
C PHE A 200 -15.54 -6.19 14.62
N GLU A 201 -15.64 -7.27 15.40
CA GLU A 201 -16.86 -8.03 15.61
C GLU A 201 -17.17 -8.15 17.10
N ASN A 202 -18.26 -7.53 17.57
CA ASN A 202 -18.73 -7.60 18.97
C ASN A 202 -17.61 -7.30 20.00
N ASP A 203 -16.93 -6.16 19.86
CA ASP A 203 -15.79 -5.74 20.68
C ASP A 203 -14.55 -6.65 20.60
N LYS A 204 -14.46 -7.53 19.60
CA LYS A 204 -13.28 -8.34 19.32
C LYS A 204 -12.67 -7.94 17.98
N ILE A 205 -11.35 -7.94 17.92
CA ILE A 205 -10.61 -7.78 16.68
C ILE A 205 -10.46 -9.16 16.05
N VAL A 206 -10.83 -9.25 14.78
CA VAL A 206 -10.54 -10.38 13.91
C VAL A 206 -9.46 -9.93 12.94
N SER A 207 -8.27 -10.52 13.05
CA SER A 207 -7.13 -10.19 12.19
C SER A 207 -6.87 -11.32 11.20
N ILE A 208 -6.77 -10.98 9.91
CA ILE A 208 -6.27 -11.86 8.87
C ILE A 208 -4.73 -11.82 8.91
N ASN A 209 -4.11 -12.99 8.97
CA ASN A 209 -2.65 -13.17 8.92
C ASN A 209 -2.16 -13.87 7.64
N THR A 210 -3.07 -14.46 6.86
CA THR A 210 -2.78 -15.03 5.54
C THR A 210 -3.86 -14.63 4.56
N VAL A 211 -3.50 -14.07 3.41
CA VAL A 211 -4.41 -13.62 2.37
C VAL A 211 -4.56 -14.73 1.32
N GLU A 212 -5.80 -15.12 1.05
CA GLU A 212 -6.12 -16.16 0.08
C GLU A 212 -6.57 -15.58 -1.27
N ALA A 213 -7.24 -14.42 -1.24
CA ALA A 213 -7.64 -13.70 -2.43
C ALA A 213 -7.84 -12.20 -2.14
N ILE A 214 -7.48 -11.37 -3.13
CA ILE A 214 -7.85 -9.96 -3.21
C ILE A 214 -8.57 -9.74 -4.54
N ASN A 215 -9.68 -9.01 -4.53
CA ASN A 215 -10.40 -8.63 -5.73
C ASN A 215 -10.95 -7.21 -5.62
N ASN A 216 -11.00 -6.49 -6.73
CA ASN A 216 -11.63 -5.18 -6.80
C ASN A 216 -13.07 -5.28 -7.36
N TYR A 217 -13.97 -4.49 -6.80
CA TYR A 217 -15.38 -4.43 -7.20
C TYR A 217 -16.06 -3.18 -6.64
N ASP A 218 -16.45 -2.24 -7.52
CA ASP A 218 -17.40 -1.15 -7.23
C ASP A 218 -18.77 -1.71 -6.82
N TYR A 219 -18.99 -1.94 -5.52
CA TYR A 219 -20.21 -2.60 -5.03
C TYR A 219 -21.35 -1.62 -4.77
N ASP A 220 -21.04 -0.34 -4.52
CA ASP A 220 -22.03 0.70 -4.22
C ASP A 220 -22.37 1.59 -5.44
N ALA A 221 -21.71 1.34 -6.58
CA ALA A 221 -21.88 2.00 -7.86
C ALA A 221 -21.53 3.50 -7.82
N ASP A 222 -20.53 3.89 -7.02
CA ASP A 222 -20.02 5.25 -6.95
C ASP A 222 -19.00 5.59 -8.07
N GLY A 223 -18.54 4.56 -8.79
CA GLY A 223 -17.59 4.66 -9.89
C GLY A 223 -16.13 4.48 -9.47
N ASN A 224 -15.85 4.24 -8.20
CA ASN A 224 -14.57 3.86 -7.63
C ASN A 224 -14.59 2.36 -7.31
N ASP A 225 -13.44 1.71 -7.44
CA ASP A 225 -13.36 0.30 -7.09
C ASP A 225 -13.05 0.13 -5.59
N ASP A 226 -13.86 -0.69 -4.91
CA ASP A 226 -13.63 -1.18 -3.56
C ASP A 226 -12.79 -2.47 -3.57
N PHE A 227 -12.35 -2.94 -2.40
CA PHE A 227 -11.69 -4.25 -2.27
C PHE A 227 -12.51 -5.28 -1.50
N ILE A 228 -12.50 -6.51 -2.03
CA ILE A 228 -12.90 -7.74 -1.35
C ILE A 228 -11.63 -8.52 -1.02
N ILE A 229 -11.41 -8.80 0.26
CA ILE A 229 -10.25 -9.54 0.74
C ILE A 229 -10.75 -10.77 1.50
N ILE A 230 -10.24 -11.93 1.09
CA ILE A 230 -10.50 -13.20 1.76
C ILE A 230 -9.18 -13.70 2.29
N GLY A 231 -9.17 -14.09 3.56
CA GLY A 231 -7.97 -14.59 4.20
C GLY A 231 -8.30 -15.45 5.41
N LYS A 232 -7.26 -15.89 6.11
CA LYS A 232 -7.37 -16.72 7.30
C LYS A 232 -6.80 -16.00 8.51
N ASP A 233 -7.41 -16.28 9.66
CA ASP A 233 -6.84 -15.96 10.96
C ASP A 233 -5.82 -17.02 11.41
N LYS A 234 -5.18 -16.78 12.56
CA LYS A 234 -4.18 -17.69 13.16
C LYS A 234 -4.72 -19.10 13.44
N ALA A 235 -6.04 -19.23 13.63
CA ALA A 235 -6.68 -20.54 13.83
C ALA A 235 -6.98 -21.27 12.51
N GLY A 236 -6.74 -20.62 11.36
CA GLY A 236 -7.03 -21.13 10.03
C GLY A 236 -8.49 -20.93 9.61
N THR A 237 -9.25 -20.11 10.33
CA THR A 237 -10.63 -19.77 9.99
C THR A 237 -10.63 -18.73 8.88
N SER A 238 -11.39 -18.97 7.81
CA SER A 238 -11.53 -18.00 6.73
C SER A 238 -12.43 -16.84 7.15
N HIS A 239 -12.03 -15.61 6.80
CA HIS A 239 -12.75 -14.37 7.06
C HIS A 239 -12.82 -13.53 5.78
N LEU A 240 -13.86 -12.71 5.70
CA LEU A 240 -14.09 -11.72 4.67
C LEU A 240 -13.86 -10.30 5.23
N LEU A 241 -13.15 -9.48 4.46
CA LEU A 241 -13.11 -8.03 4.61
C LEU A 241 -13.60 -7.38 3.31
N ILE A 242 -14.48 -6.40 3.44
CA ILE A 242 -14.91 -5.50 2.40
C ILE A 242 -14.37 -4.13 2.76
N MET A 243 -13.61 -3.52 1.86
CA MET A 243 -12.91 -2.25 2.08
C MET A 243 -13.47 -1.23 1.10
N HIS A 244 -14.16 -0.22 1.60
CA HIS A 244 -14.72 0.84 0.78
C HIS A 244 -13.69 1.94 0.50
N TYR A 245 -13.64 2.44 -0.73
CA TYR A 245 -12.81 3.61 -1.06
C TYR A 245 -13.54 4.92 -0.79
N ASP A 246 -12.98 5.77 0.07
CA ASP A 246 -13.49 7.12 0.32
C ASP A 246 -12.71 8.16 -0.49
N ALA A 247 -13.36 8.72 -1.51
CA ALA A 247 -12.77 9.77 -2.35
C ALA A 247 -12.48 11.09 -1.60
N GLU A 248 -13.12 11.36 -0.46
CA GLU A 248 -12.84 12.58 0.31
C GLU A 248 -11.53 12.48 1.08
N SER A 249 -11.23 11.29 1.61
CA SER A 249 -10.03 11.04 2.41
C SER A 249 -8.89 10.37 1.64
N ASP A 250 -9.17 9.88 0.42
CA ASP A 250 -8.25 9.13 -0.43
C ASP A 250 -7.71 7.86 0.25
N MET A 251 -8.59 7.14 0.96
CA MET A 251 -8.26 5.96 1.76
C MET A 251 -9.31 4.86 1.62
N PHE A 252 -8.90 3.63 1.89
CA PHE A 252 -9.79 2.49 2.03
C PHE A 252 -10.11 2.23 3.51
N TYR A 253 -11.39 2.12 3.86
CA TYR A 253 -11.81 1.79 5.21
C TYR A 253 -12.63 0.50 5.25
N SER A 254 -12.57 -0.21 6.37
CA SER A 254 -13.26 -1.48 6.53
C SER A 254 -14.76 -1.29 6.77
N GLU A 255 -15.57 -1.97 5.97
CA GLU A 255 -17.02 -2.11 6.17
C GLU A 255 -17.28 -3.33 7.05
N ASP A 256 -16.98 -3.20 8.35
CA ASP A 256 -16.98 -4.32 9.32
C ASP A 256 -18.33 -5.04 9.41
N GLU A 257 -19.43 -4.27 9.46
CA GLU A 257 -20.80 -4.82 9.54
C GLU A 257 -21.16 -5.57 8.26
N LEU A 258 -20.94 -4.96 7.10
CA LEU A 258 -21.20 -5.57 5.79
C LEU A 258 -20.37 -6.84 5.59
N SER A 259 -19.09 -6.81 5.98
CA SER A 259 -18.18 -7.96 5.94
C SER A 259 -18.72 -9.13 6.75
N ALA A 260 -19.13 -8.88 7.99
CA ALA A 260 -19.63 -9.91 8.89
C ALA A 260 -21.01 -10.45 8.46
N GLU A 261 -21.91 -9.60 7.97
CA GLU A 261 -23.22 -10.02 7.47
C GLU A 261 -23.10 -10.86 6.20
N THR A 262 -22.27 -10.42 5.26
CA THR A 262 -22.02 -11.12 3.99
C THR A 262 -21.43 -12.50 4.25
N GLU A 263 -20.41 -12.58 5.10
CA GLU A 263 -19.78 -13.86 5.50
C GLU A 263 -20.78 -14.84 6.13
N LYS A 264 -21.72 -14.35 6.96
CA LYS A 264 -22.79 -15.17 7.57
C LYS A 264 -23.84 -15.64 6.55
N SER A 265 -24.00 -14.91 5.44
CA SER A 265 -24.99 -15.20 4.42
C SER A 265 -24.54 -16.27 3.41
N ILE A 266 -23.23 -16.50 3.29
CA ILE A 266 -22.63 -17.43 2.34
C ILE A 266 -22.15 -18.72 3.02
N SER A 267 -22.24 -19.85 2.31
CA SER A 267 -21.84 -21.16 2.84
C SER A 267 -20.33 -21.43 2.72
N VAL A 268 -19.67 -20.74 1.79
CA VAL A 268 -18.23 -20.81 1.53
C VAL A 268 -17.78 -19.40 1.19
N VAL A 269 -16.67 -18.96 1.76
CA VAL A 269 -16.11 -17.63 1.49
C VAL A 269 -15.26 -17.72 0.22
N THR A 270 -15.88 -17.41 -0.92
CA THR A 270 -15.18 -17.26 -2.20
C THR A 270 -15.53 -15.92 -2.83
N VAL A 271 -14.65 -15.38 -3.69
CA VAL A 271 -14.91 -14.08 -4.36
C VAL A 271 -16.23 -14.10 -5.14
N ALA A 272 -16.55 -15.22 -5.80
CA ALA A 272 -17.79 -15.34 -6.56
C ALA A 272 -19.03 -15.31 -5.65
N ASP A 273 -19.01 -16.08 -4.56
CA ASP A 273 -20.13 -16.12 -3.62
C ASP A 273 -20.32 -14.78 -2.89
N VAL A 274 -19.23 -14.07 -2.60
CA VAL A 274 -19.27 -12.71 -2.03
C VAL A 274 -19.91 -11.73 -3.01
N LYS A 275 -19.46 -11.72 -4.28
CA LYS A 275 -20.04 -10.83 -5.30
C LYS A 275 -21.50 -11.12 -5.60
N ASP A 276 -21.95 -12.37 -5.49
CA ASP A 276 -23.37 -12.72 -5.66
C ASP A 276 -24.23 -12.28 -4.45
N ALA A 277 -23.61 -12.04 -3.29
CA ALA A 277 -24.27 -11.63 -2.06
C ALA A 277 -24.35 -10.10 -1.87
N LEU A 278 -23.48 -9.34 -2.56
CA LEU A 278 -23.47 -7.87 -2.61
C LEU A 278 -24.40 -7.35 -3.73
#